data_AF-A0A7W6ICT7-F1
#
_entry.id   AF-A0A7W6ICT7-F1
#
_cell.length_a   1.000
_cell.length_b   1.000
_cell.length_c   1.000
_cell.angle_alpha   90.00
_cell.angle_beta   90.00
_cell.angle_gamma   90.00
#
_symmetry.space_group_name_H-M   'P 1'
#
loop_
_entity.id
_entity.type
_entity.pdbx_description
1 polymer ?
#
loop_
_entity_poly.entity_id
_entity_poly.type
_entity_poly.pdbx_seq_one_letter_code
_entity_poly.pdbx_strand_id
1 'polypeptide(L)'
;MTKRLVNIGEGRIIEMAEGEGKKPSPKPRKPRAKKPGPKRAKRKKSQSKWGIKQPGKGRGRHVGTSVKMALIPGYREWWNLRQKQNSEYMIGSRSRLGVPDGMRKAEALKAWAEARRKAEIHMANMKKAGLLPDDEIVQKATQATLEILEGPMNQDMKLKAARQLLDFYKAKPASKSEVTVNAAEAWLASLAEAEGDKE
;
A
#
# COMPACT_ATOMS: atom_id res chain seq x y z
N MET A 1 24.19 -47.31 19.85
CA MET A 1 23.63 -45.96 19.60
C MET A 1 23.15 -45.93 18.16
N THR A 2 21.84 -45.85 17.95
CA THR A 2 21.20 -45.78 16.62
C THR A 2 21.44 -44.39 16.01
N LYS A 3 22.09 -44.34 14.84
CA LYS A 3 22.36 -43.09 14.10
C LYS A 3 21.27 -42.91 13.04
N ARG A 4 20.76 -41.68 12.86
CA ARG A 4 19.79 -41.37 11.80
C ARG A 4 20.48 -40.56 10.70
N LEU A 5 20.39 -41.06 9.47
CA LEU A 5 20.85 -40.34 8.28
C LEU A 5 19.81 -39.30 7.89
N VAL A 6 20.22 -38.04 7.79
CA VAL A 6 19.35 -36.93 7.35
C VAL A 6 19.93 -36.34 6.06
N ASN A 7 19.14 -36.39 4.99
CA ASN A 7 19.47 -35.78 3.71
C ASN A 7 19.12 -34.28 3.75
N ILE A 8 20.08 -33.41 3.43
CA ILE A 8 19.94 -31.95 3.54
C ILE A 8 19.85 -31.29 2.14
N GLY A 9 19.72 -32.08 1.08
CA GLY A 9 19.75 -31.60 -0.31
C GLY A 9 21.17 -31.52 -0.89
N GLU A 10 21.27 -31.43 -2.22
CA GLU A 10 22.54 -31.45 -3.00
C GLU A 10 23.40 -32.72 -2.80
N GLY A 11 22.78 -33.86 -2.51
CA GLY A 11 23.47 -35.15 -2.39
C GLY A 11 24.35 -35.31 -1.15
N ARG A 12 24.30 -34.37 -0.20
CA ARG A 12 25.07 -34.43 1.05
C ARG A 12 24.23 -35.07 2.16
N ILE A 13 24.79 -36.09 2.80
CA ILE A 13 24.17 -36.83 3.92
C ILE A 13 25.02 -36.58 5.16
N ILE A 14 24.36 -36.20 6.27
CA ILE A 14 25.01 -36.04 7.57
C ILE A 14 24.45 -37.10 8.53
N GLU A 15 25.34 -37.78 9.25
CA GLU A 15 25.01 -38.67 10.36
C GLU A 15 24.74 -37.82 11.61
N MET A 16 23.52 -37.86 12.15
CA MET A 16 23.21 -37.24 13.44
C MET A 16 22.82 -38.31 14.46
N ALA A 17 23.27 -38.12 15.71
CA ALA A 17 22.85 -38.96 16.83
C ALA A 17 21.38 -38.68 17.19
N GLU A 18 20.63 -39.72 17.55
CA GLU A 18 19.22 -39.63 17.93
C GLU A 18 19.04 -38.72 19.18
N GLY A 19 18.75 -37.44 18.95
CA GLY A 19 18.52 -36.45 20.01
C GLY A 19 19.01 -35.03 19.73
N GLU A 20 19.94 -34.83 18.78
CA GLU A 20 20.61 -33.53 18.60
C GLU A 20 19.78 -32.42 17.93
N GLY A 21 18.57 -32.74 17.43
CA GLY A 21 17.73 -31.79 16.69
C GLY A 21 16.64 -31.06 17.48
N LYS A 22 16.38 -31.41 18.75
CA LYS A 22 15.26 -30.83 19.53
C LYS A 22 15.75 -29.78 20.54
N LYS A 23 16.39 -28.70 20.08
CA LYS A 23 16.45 -27.49 20.91
C LYS A 23 15.08 -26.81 20.85
N PRO A 24 14.36 -26.64 21.97
CA PRO A 24 13.08 -25.94 21.96
C PRO A 24 13.29 -24.53 21.40
N SER A 25 12.37 -24.07 20.56
CA SER A 25 12.43 -22.74 19.94
C SER A 25 12.65 -21.69 21.04
N PRO A 26 13.57 -20.73 20.85
CA PRO A 26 13.84 -19.71 21.86
C PRO A 26 12.54 -18.98 22.19
N LYS A 27 12.19 -18.90 23.47
CA LYS A 27 10.99 -18.20 23.94
C LYS A 27 10.94 -16.80 23.32
N PRO A 28 9.77 -16.33 22.85
CA PRO A 28 9.65 -15.00 22.25
C PRO A 28 10.20 -13.96 23.23
N ARG A 29 11.17 -13.16 22.78
CA ARG A 29 11.76 -12.11 23.61
C ARG A 29 10.65 -11.14 24.01
N LYS A 30 10.39 -11.01 25.31
CA LYS A 30 9.50 -9.96 25.85
C LYS A 30 9.95 -8.61 25.25
N PRO A 31 9.02 -7.76 24.76
CA PRO A 31 9.41 -6.45 24.24
C PRO A 31 10.19 -5.72 25.32
N ARG A 32 11.45 -5.37 25.04
CA ARG A 32 12.25 -4.56 25.96
C ARG A 32 11.48 -3.27 26.21
N ALA A 33 11.18 -2.98 27.47
CA ALA A 33 10.66 -1.68 27.87
C ALA A 33 11.58 -0.61 27.25
N LYS A 34 11.01 0.27 26.41
CA LYS A 34 11.77 1.38 25.82
C LYS A 34 12.39 2.15 26.98
N LYS A 35 13.72 2.12 27.10
CA LYS A 35 14.42 2.99 28.05
C LYS A 35 13.91 4.41 27.78
N PRO A 36 13.50 5.18 28.80
CA PRO A 36 13.10 6.56 28.58
C PRO A 36 14.27 7.23 27.88
N GLY A 37 14.04 7.74 26.66
CA GLY A 37 15.06 8.44 25.90
C GLY A 37 15.65 9.59 26.74
N PRO A 38 16.85 10.08 26.40
CA PRO A 38 17.44 11.21 27.11
C PRO A 38 16.39 12.31 27.25
N LYS A 39 16.15 12.79 28.48
CA LYS A 39 15.13 13.79 28.79
C LYS A 39 15.33 14.96 27.84
N ARG A 40 14.52 15.05 26.78
CA ARG A 40 14.59 16.12 25.79
C ARG A 40 14.49 17.41 26.58
N ALA A 41 15.56 18.21 26.58
CA ALA A 41 15.59 19.50 27.27
C ALA A 41 14.30 20.23 26.91
N LYS A 42 13.47 20.54 27.93
CA LYS A 42 12.15 21.13 27.70
C LYS A 42 12.37 22.41 26.91
N ARG A 43 12.00 22.41 25.62
CA ARG A 43 12.06 23.59 24.77
C ARG A 43 11.28 24.68 25.52
N LYS A 44 11.94 25.79 25.86
CA LYS A 44 11.26 26.93 26.48
C LYS A 44 10.07 27.28 25.58
N LYS A 45 8.84 27.21 26.13
CA LYS A 45 7.64 27.61 25.39
C LYS A 45 7.86 29.05 24.96
N SER A 46 7.85 29.32 23.66
CA SER A 46 7.84 30.68 23.14
C SER A 46 6.66 31.41 23.77
N GLN A 47 6.92 32.50 24.49
CA GLN A 47 5.85 33.39 24.91
C GLN A 47 5.18 33.91 23.63
N SER A 48 3.85 33.79 23.55
CA SER A 48 3.11 34.27 22.39
C SER A 48 3.37 35.76 22.23
N LYS A 49 3.73 36.18 21.01
CA LYS A 49 4.03 37.57 20.62
C LYS A 49 2.92 38.57 20.96
N TRP A 50 1.71 38.07 21.19
CA TRP A 50 0.56 38.83 21.64
C TRP A 50 0.34 38.52 23.12
N GLY A 51 0.62 39.50 23.99
CA GLY A 51 0.56 39.43 25.46
C GLY A 51 -0.82 39.11 26.07
N ILE A 52 -1.73 38.52 25.29
CA ILE A 52 -2.96 37.92 25.79
C ILE A 52 -2.55 36.62 26.49
N LYS A 53 -2.35 36.69 27.81
CA LYS A 53 -2.40 35.50 28.66
C LYS A 53 -3.77 34.87 28.43
N GLN A 54 -3.86 33.86 27.57
CA GLN A 54 -5.03 32.98 27.60
C GLN A 54 -5.17 32.53 29.06
N PRO A 55 -6.33 32.72 29.71
CA PRO A 55 -6.50 32.32 31.10
C PRO A 55 -6.03 30.89 31.20
N GLY A 56 -5.08 30.67 32.11
CA GLY A 56 -4.29 29.46 32.13
C GLY A 56 -5.20 28.27 32.02
N LYS A 57 -5.06 27.49 30.94
CA LYS A 57 -5.50 26.09 30.96
C LYS A 57 -4.58 25.38 31.96
N GLY A 58 -4.79 25.65 33.24
CA GLY A 58 -4.48 24.71 34.29
C GLY A 58 -5.09 23.38 33.87
N ARG A 59 -4.47 22.29 34.28
CA ARG A 59 -5.01 20.94 34.06
C ARG A 59 -6.26 20.73 34.92
N GLY A 60 -7.24 21.64 34.85
CA GLY A 60 -8.59 21.37 35.28
C GLY A 60 -9.04 20.16 34.49
N ARG A 61 -9.41 19.09 35.20
CA ARG A 61 -10.03 17.91 34.62
C ARG A 61 -11.00 18.41 33.56
N HIS A 62 -10.77 18.07 32.30
CA HIS A 62 -11.75 18.38 31.26
C HIS A 62 -13.05 17.74 31.73
N VAL A 63 -14.01 18.58 32.15
CA VAL A 63 -15.35 18.14 32.50
C VAL A 63 -15.85 17.42 31.25
N GLY A 64 -16.06 16.11 31.36
CA GLY A 64 -16.42 15.26 30.24
C GLY A 64 -17.66 15.82 29.55
N THR A 65 -17.81 15.59 28.26
CA THR A 65 -18.95 16.10 27.49
C THR A 65 -20.28 15.68 28.13
N SER A 66 -20.33 14.48 28.71
CA SER A 66 -21.46 13.98 29.52
C SER A 66 -21.77 14.85 30.74
N VAL A 67 -20.75 15.23 31.50
CA VAL A 67 -20.91 16.08 32.68
C VAL A 67 -21.32 17.50 32.29
N LYS A 68 -20.83 18.02 31.14
CA LYS A 68 -21.28 19.31 30.60
C LYS A 68 -22.73 19.28 30.15
N MET A 69 -23.18 18.18 29.53
CA MET A 69 -24.58 18.00 29.15
C MET A 69 -25.53 17.97 30.34
N ALA A 70 -25.07 17.48 31.50
CA ALA A 70 -25.86 17.43 32.74
C ALA A 70 -25.81 18.75 33.54
N LEU A 71 -24.65 19.43 33.56
CA LEU A 71 -24.40 20.58 34.42
C LEU A 71 -24.82 21.92 33.79
N ILE A 72 -24.71 22.05 32.47
CA ILE A 72 -24.95 23.32 31.76
C ILE A 72 -26.32 23.23 31.06
N PRO A 73 -27.33 23.98 31.53
CA PRO A 73 -28.63 24.06 30.85
C PRO A 73 -28.45 24.46 29.38
N GLY A 74 -29.13 23.76 28.45
CA GLY A 74 -29.04 24.02 27.01
C GLY A 74 -27.79 23.48 26.30
N TYR A 75 -26.79 22.94 27.01
CA TYR A 75 -25.56 22.42 26.36
C TYR A 75 -25.81 21.19 25.49
N ARG A 76 -26.78 20.35 25.88
CA ARG A 76 -27.17 19.18 25.09
C ARG A 76 -27.78 19.59 23.74
N GLU A 77 -28.63 20.61 23.74
CA GLU A 77 -29.23 21.16 22.52
C GLU A 77 -28.19 21.82 21.62
N TRP A 78 -27.30 22.63 22.20
CA TRP A 78 -26.17 23.22 21.47
C TRP A 78 -25.25 22.15 20.88
N TRP A 79 -24.94 21.08 21.62
CA TRP A 79 -24.09 20.00 21.12
C TRP A 79 -24.76 19.26 19.96
N ASN A 80 -26.06 18.96 20.07
CA ASN A 80 -26.83 18.34 19.00
C ASN A 80 -26.90 19.25 17.76
N LEU A 81 -27.15 20.55 17.95
CA LEU A 81 -27.16 21.53 16.86
C LEU A 81 -25.78 21.62 16.19
N ARG A 82 -24.71 21.61 16.98
CA ARG A 82 -23.33 21.63 16.46
C ARG A 82 -22.94 20.35 15.74
N GLN A 83 -23.39 19.19 16.21
CA GLN A 83 -23.21 17.92 15.51
C GLN A 83 -23.99 17.90 14.20
N LYS A 84 -25.25 18.37 14.23
CA LYS A 84 -26.09 18.52 13.04
C LYS A 84 -25.44 19.47 12.03
N GLN A 85 -24.97 20.65 12.47
CA GLN A 85 -24.23 21.58 11.63
C GLN A 85 -22.91 21.00 11.10
N ASN A 86 -22.17 20.22 11.90
CA ASN A 86 -20.97 19.53 11.42
C ASN A 86 -21.30 18.43 10.39
N SER A 87 -22.45 17.77 10.49
CA SER A 87 -22.91 16.77 9.53
C SER A 87 -23.56 17.36 8.28
N GLU A 88 -24.23 18.50 8.41
CA GLU A 88 -25.02 19.17 7.38
C GLU A 88 -24.13 20.13 6.58
N TYR A 89 -23.32 20.93 7.26
CA TYR A 89 -22.38 21.87 6.66
C TYR A 89 -20.94 21.34 6.56
N MET A 90 -20.67 20.09 6.97
CA MET A 90 -19.36 19.42 6.86
C MET A 90 -18.15 20.18 7.43
N ILE A 91 -18.36 21.08 8.39
CA ILE A 91 -17.37 22.07 8.85
C ILE A 91 -16.10 21.43 9.45
N GLY A 92 -16.07 20.13 9.73
CA GLY A 92 -14.88 19.43 10.22
C GLY A 92 -14.55 18.05 9.61
N SER A 93 -15.40 17.46 8.77
CA SER A 93 -15.28 16.02 8.43
C SER A 93 -15.11 15.68 6.94
N ARG A 94 -15.35 16.60 5.98
CA ARG A 94 -15.18 16.32 4.53
C ARG A 94 -14.09 17.15 3.83
N SER A 95 -13.37 18.03 4.54
CA SER A 95 -12.42 18.98 3.92
C SER A 95 -11.21 18.34 3.22
N ARG A 96 -10.95 17.03 3.39
CA ARG A 96 -9.82 16.32 2.77
C ARG A 96 -10.24 15.21 1.81
N LEU A 97 -11.50 15.14 1.39
CA LEU A 97 -11.90 14.21 0.34
C LEU A 97 -11.13 14.54 -0.95
N GLY A 98 -10.42 13.55 -1.49
CA GLY A 98 -9.57 13.71 -2.68
C GLY A 98 -8.22 14.40 -2.44
N VAL A 99 -7.91 14.80 -1.19
CA VAL A 99 -6.62 15.39 -0.83
C VAL A 99 -5.81 14.36 -0.04
N PRO A 100 -4.71 13.85 -0.60
CA PRO A 100 -3.81 12.93 0.09
C PRO A 100 -3.29 13.50 1.41
N ASP A 101 -2.92 12.62 2.35
CA ASP A 101 -2.39 13.10 3.62
C ASP A 101 -1.06 13.84 3.41
N GLY A 102 -0.80 14.85 4.24
CA GLY A 102 0.33 15.76 4.09
C GLY A 102 0.20 16.84 3.00
N MET A 103 -0.77 16.78 2.09
CA MET A 103 -0.95 17.80 1.04
C MET A 103 -2.05 18.82 1.37
N ARG A 104 -1.89 20.03 0.83
CA ARG A 104 -2.99 21.00 0.70
C ARG A 104 -3.81 20.72 -0.56
N LYS A 105 -5.06 21.17 -0.59
CA LYS A 105 -5.97 20.98 -1.73
C LYS A 105 -5.39 21.51 -3.05
N ALA A 106 -4.77 22.70 -3.02
CA ALA A 106 -4.16 23.29 -4.22
C ALA A 106 -2.99 22.45 -4.76
N GLU A 107 -2.18 21.87 -3.88
CA GLU A 107 -1.06 20.99 -4.25
C GLU A 107 -1.59 19.68 -4.84
N ALA A 108 -2.61 19.08 -4.21
CA ALA A 108 -3.25 17.87 -4.70
C ALA A 108 -3.85 18.06 -6.10
N LEU A 109 -4.52 19.19 -6.35
CA LEU A 109 -5.07 19.51 -7.67
C LEU A 109 -3.98 19.63 -8.74
N LYS A 110 -2.84 20.25 -8.43
CA LYS A 110 -1.69 20.32 -9.35
C LYS A 110 -1.13 18.94 -9.64
N ALA A 111 -0.92 18.13 -8.60
CA ALA A 111 -0.43 16.76 -8.74
C ALA A 111 -1.37 15.89 -9.58
N TRP A 112 -2.70 16.01 -9.41
CA TRP A 112 -3.67 15.31 -10.24
C TRP A 112 -3.67 15.80 -11.70
N ALA A 113 -3.48 17.10 -11.95
CA ALA A 113 -3.37 17.64 -13.30
C ALA A 113 -2.11 17.12 -14.02
N GLU A 114 -0.98 17.03 -13.32
CA GLU A 114 0.24 16.42 -13.84
C GLU A 114 0.08 14.93 -14.10
N ALA A 115 -0.57 14.20 -13.19
CA ALA A 115 -0.85 12.77 -13.34
C ALA A 115 -1.72 12.49 -14.57
N ARG A 116 -2.75 13.30 -14.83
CA ARG A 116 -3.60 13.20 -16.03
C ARG A 116 -2.81 13.39 -17.31
N ARG A 117 -1.96 14.41 -17.37
CA ARG A 117 -1.08 14.65 -18.54
C ARG A 117 -0.16 13.46 -18.81
N LYS A 118 0.44 12.89 -17.76
CA LYS A 118 1.28 11.69 -17.91
C LYS A 118 0.48 10.49 -18.35
N ALA A 119 -0.71 10.26 -17.78
CA ALA A 119 -1.60 9.18 -18.17
C ALA A 119 -2.00 9.28 -19.65
N GLU A 120 -2.28 10.48 -20.16
CA GLU A 120 -2.56 10.73 -21.58
C GLU A 120 -1.35 10.38 -22.47
N ILE A 121 -0.13 10.75 -22.05
CA ILE A 121 1.10 10.38 -22.76
C ILE A 121 1.26 8.85 -22.80
N HIS A 122 1.02 8.17 -21.68
CA HIS A 122 1.08 6.70 -21.61
C HIS A 122 0.02 6.05 -22.49
N MET A 123 -1.22 6.54 -22.50
CA MET A 123 -2.28 6.07 -23.40
C MET A 123 -1.89 6.24 -24.87
N ALA A 124 -1.33 7.38 -25.25
CA ALA A 124 -0.86 7.62 -26.62
C ALA A 124 0.26 6.65 -27.00
N ASN A 125 1.20 6.37 -26.10
CA ASN A 125 2.27 5.40 -26.33
C ASN A 125 1.74 3.97 -26.44
N MET A 126 0.79 3.57 -25.60
CA MET A 126 0.15 2.25 -25.66
C MET A 126 -0.66 2.07 -26.94
N LYS A 127 -1.35 3.12 -27.42
CA LYS A 127 -2.08 3.11 -28.69
C LYS A 127 -1.13 2.95 -29.88
N LYS A 128 0.00 3.67 -29.88
CA LYS A 128 1.05 3.51 -30.91
C LYS A 128 1.65 2.11 -30.93
N ALA A 129 1.74 1.45 -29.77
CA ALA A 129 2.24 0.08 -29.65
C ALA A 129 1.20 -0.99 -30.01
N GLY A 130 -0.04 -0.63 -30.35
CA GLY A 130 -1.10 -1.60 -30.66
C GLY A 130 -1.55 -2.45 -29.47
N LEU A 131 -1.30 -2.01 -28.24
CA LEU A 131 -1.62 -2.77 -27.02
C LEU A 131 -3.08 -2.61 -26.58
N LEU A 132 -3.77 -1.54 -27.02
CA LEU A 132 -5.10 -1.19 -26.56
C LEU A 132 -6.19 -1.73 -27.50
N PRO A 133 -7.24 -2.36 -26.97
CA PRO A 133 -8.46 -2.65 -27.74
C PRO A 133 -9.19 -1.38 -28.17
N ASP A 134 -9.99 -1.48 -29.24
CA ASP A 134 -10.81 -0.37 -29.73
C ASP A 134 -12.06 -0.08 -28.87
N ASP A 135 -12.35 -0.93 -27.88
CA ASP A 135 -13.47 -0.72 -26.96
C ASP A 135 -13.24 0.53 -26.08
N GLU A 136 -14.15 1.50 -26.21
CA GLU A 136 -14.13 2.76 -25.44
C GLU A 136 -14.14 2.54 -23.93
N ILE A 137 -14.84 1.52 -23.43
CA ILE A 137 -14.95 1.24 -22.00
C ILE A 137 -13.58 0.81 -21.47
N VAL A 138 -12.87 -0.02 -22.24
CA VAL A 138 -11.53 -0.50 -21.88
C VAL A 138 -10.52 0.65 -21.92
N GLN A 139 -10.61 1.54 -22.91
CA GLN A 139 -9.74 2.71 -23.00
C GLN A 139 -9.95 3.66 -21.80
N LYS A 140 -11.21 3.93 -21.43
CA LYS A 140 -11.56 4.75 -20.25
C LYS A 140 -11.05 4.11 -18.95
N ALA A 141 -11.22 2.79 -18.79
CA ALA A 141 -10.73 2.07 -17.62
C ALA A 141 -9.20 2.08 -17.52
N THR A 142 -8.52 1.91 -18.64
CA THR A 142 -7.05 1.93 -18.71
C THR A 142 -6.51 3.32 -18.37
N GLN A 143 -7.13 4.37 -18.91
CA GLN A 143 -6.79 5.75 -18.58
C GLN A 143 -6.96 6.02 -17.07
N ALA A 144 -8.09 5.63 -16.49
CA ALA A 144 -8.32 5.80 -15.05
C ALA A 144 -7.29 5.03 -14.19
N THR A 145 -6.88 3.84 -14.64
CA THR A 145 -5.86 3.03 -13.96
C THR A 145 -4.49 3.71 -14.01
N LEU A 146 -4.12 4.27 -15.16
CA LEU A 146 -2.89 5.06 -15.34
C LEU A 146 -2.91 6.35 -14.50
N GLU A 147 -4.06 7.03 -14.41
CA GLU A 147 -4.22 8.20 -13.53
C GLU A 147 -3.99 7.85 -12.06
N ILE A 148 -4.50 6.72 -11.58
CA ILE A 148 -4.28 6.25 -10.20
C ILE A 148 -2.81 5.92 -9.95
N LEU A 149 -2.12 5.35 -10.94
CA LEU A 149 -0.70 4.99 -10.86
C LEU A 149 0.19 6.24 -10.69
N GLU A 150 -0.04 7.25 -11.53
CA GLU A 150 0.71 8.52 -11.52
C GLU A 150 0.27 9.48 -10.41
N GLY A 151 -0.99 9.41 -9.99
CA GLY A 151 -1.58 10.30 -9.01
C GLY A 151 -0.96 10.20 -7.62
N PRO A 152 -1.21 11.18 -6.72
CA PRO A 152 -0.71 11.17 -5.36
C PRO A 152 -1.52 10.22 -4.44
N MET A 153 -1.70 8.96 -4.83
CA MET A 153 -2.46 7.94 -4.10
C MET A 153 -1.55 7.08 -3.20
N ASN A 154 -2.16 6.37 -2.25
CA ASN A 154 -1.48 5.38 -1.40
C ASN A 154 -0.75 4.30 -2.24
N GLN A 155 0.40 3.85 -1.75
CA GLN A 155 1.25 2.84 -2.41
C GLN A 155 0.46 1.57 -2.77
N ASP A 156 -0.42 1.09 -1.88
CA ASP A 156 -1.22 -0.11 -2.12
C ASP A 156 -2.15 0.01 -3.33
N MET A 157 -2.76 1.17 -3.52
CA MET A 157 -3.63 1.41 -4.68
C MET A 157 -2.82 1.50 -5.97
N LYS A 158 -1.63 2.09 -5.92
CA LYS A 158 -0.71 2.11 -7.06
C LYS A 158 -0.26 0.71 -7.44
N LEU A 159 0.07 -0.13 -6.46
CA LEU A 159 0.47 -1.52 -6.71
C LEU A 159 -0.67 -2.33 -7.33
N LYS A 160 -1.91 -2.13 -6.87
CA LYS A 160 -3.09 -2.76 -7.47
C LYS A 160 -3.32 -2.30 -8.91
N ALA A 161 -3.22 -1.00 -9.17
CA ALA A 161 -3.34 -0.44 -10.52
C ALA A 161 -2.24 -0.97 -11.46
N ALA A 162 -0.99 -1.01 -10.99
CA ALA A 162 0.13 -1.56 -11.73
C ALA A 162 -0.09 -3.05 -12.07
N ARG A 163 -0.53 -3.82 -11.09
CA ARG A 163 -0.85 -5.24 -11.27
C ARG A 163 -1.95 -5.41 -12.31
N GLN A 164 -3.03 -4.64 -12.23
CA GLN A 164 -4.13 -4.70 -13.21
C GLN A 164 -3.61 -4.43 -14.64
N LEU A 165 -2.80 -3.40 -14.85
CA LEU A 165 -2.22 -3.12 -16.17
C LEU A 165 -1.32 -4.27 -16.65
N LEU A 166 -0.49 -4.82 -15.78
CA LEU A 166 0.39 -5.94 -16.14
C LEU A 166 -0.40 -7.21 -16.45
N ASP A 167 -1.45 -7.51 -15.69
CA ASP A 167 -2.27 -8.71 -15.86
C ASP A 167 -2.99 -8.72 -17.23
N PHE A 168 -3.34 -7.54 -17.78
CA PHE A 168 -4.02 -7.42 -19.08
C PHE A 168 -3.08 -7.20 -20.26
N TYR A 169 -2.01 -6.39 -20.09
CA TYR A 169 -1.19 -5.94 -21.21
C TYR A 169 0.17 -6.62 -21.30
N LYS A 170 0.61 -7.35 -20.27
CA LYS A 170 1.86 -8.11 -20.32
C LYS A 170 1.52 -9.59 -20.50
N ALA A 171 2.22 -10.24 -21.44
CA ALA A 171 2.13 -11.68 -21.61
C ALA A 171 2.47 -12.37 -20.29
N LYS A 172 1.62 -13.31 -19.86
CA LYS A 172 1.91 -14.18 -18.71
C LYS A 172 3.21 -14.92 -19.02
N PRO A 173 4.14 -15.03 -18.07
CA PRO A 173 5.32 -15.87 -18.28
C PRO A 173 4.82 -17.29 -18.58
N ALA A 174 5.17 -17.81 -19.76
CA ALA A 174 4.82 -19.16 -20.15
C ALA A 174 5.27 -20.14 -19.06
N SER A 175 4.38 -21.05 -18.69
CA SER A 175 4.72 -22.06 -17.68
C SER A 175 5.93 -22.84 -18.18
N LYS A 176 6.90 -23.13 -17.30
CA LYS A 176 8.15 -23.85 -17.70
C LYS A 176 7.85 -25.14 -18.48
N SER A 177 6.71 -25.77 -18.22
CA SER A 177 6.22 -26.97 -18.93
C SER A 177 5.88 -26.72 -20.41
N GLU A 178 5.23 -25.61 -20.75
CA GLU A 178 4.84 -25.29 -22.14
C GLU A 178 6.08 -25.01 -23.00
N VAL A 179 7.08 -24.33 -22.42
CA VAL A 179 8.36 -24.07 -23.09
C VAL A 179 9.11 -25.37 -23.35
N THR A 180 9.07 -26.34 -22.43
CA THR A 180 9.73 -27.65 -22.63
C THR A 180 9.01 -28.54 -23.64
N VAL A 181 7.67 -28.51 -23.71
CA VAL A 181 6.91 -29.31 -24.69
C VAL A 181 7.12 -28.76 -26.11
N ASN A 182 7.01 -27.45 -26.31
CA ASN A 182 7.25 -26.83 -27.62
C ASN A 182 8.70 -27.04 -28.10
N ALA A 183 9.67 -27.03 -27.18
CA ALA A 183 11.06 -27.33 -27.52
C ALA A 183 11.26 -28.80 -27.92
N ALA A 184 10.56 -29.73 -27.27
CA ALA A 184 10.61 -31.15 -27.63
C ALA A 184 9.92 -31.43 -28.97
N GLU A 185 8.78 -30.78 -29.24
CA GLU A 185 8.06 -30.89 -30.52
C GLU A 185 8.87 -30.28 -31.67
N ALA A 186 9.50 -29.12 -31.45
CA ALA A 186 10.40 -28.52 -32.45
C ALA A 186 11.63 -29.39 -32.70
N TRP A 187 12.16 -30.07 -31.68
CA TRP A 187 13.26 -31.02 -31.85
C TRP A 187 12.83 -32.26 -32.64
N LEU A 188 11.66 -32.83 -32.35
CA LEU A 188 11.11 -33.96 -33.12
C LEU A 188 10.82 -33.58 -34.58
N ALA A 189 10.29 -32.38 -34.83
CA ALA A 189 10.09 -31.87 -36.18
C ALA A 189 11.42 -31.76 -36.95
N SER A 190 12.48 -31.28 -36.29
CA SER A 190 13.82 -31.21 -36.91
C SER A 190 14.40 -32.58 -37.26
N LEU A 191 14.06 -33.62 -36.50
CA LEU A 191 14.46 -35.00 -36.83
C LEU A 191 13.68 -35.57 -37.99
N ALA A 192 12.37 -35.31 -38.05
CA ALA A 192 11.51 -35.77 -39.15
C ALA A 192 11.87 -35.08 -40.48
N GLU A 193 12.20 -33.79 -40.47
CA GLU A 193 12.72 -33.08 -41.65
C GLU A 193 14.08 -33.64 -42.10
N ALA A 194 14.97 -34.00 -41.16
CA ALA A 194 16.26 -34.60 -41.48
C ALA A 194 16.18 -36.04 -42.05
N GLU A 195 15.05 -36.74 -41.86
CA GLU A 195 14.80 -38.06 -42.47
C GLU A 195 14.12 -37.95 -43.85
N GLY A 196 13.34 -36.90 -44.12
CA GLY A 196 12.64 -36.69 -45.39
C GLY A 196 13.54 -36.28 -46.58
N ASP A 197 14.74 -35.76 -46.31
CA ASP A 197 15.71 -35.31 -47.34
C ASP A 197 16.66 -36.44 -47.85
N LYS A 198 16.41 -37.70 -47.49
CA LYS A 198 17.27 -38.86 -47.86
C LYS A 198 16.70 -39.77 -48.96
N GLU A 199 15.69 -39.34 -49.71
CA GLU A 199 15.19 -40.03 -50.93
C GLU A 199 15.59 -39.32 -52.23
#